data_AF-U2FXW1-F1
#
_entry.id   AF-U2FXW1-F1
#
_cell.length_a   1.000
_cell.length_b   1.000
_cell.length_c   1.000
_cell.angle_alpha   90.00
_cell.angle_beta   90.00
_cell.angle_gamma   90.00
#
_symmetry.space_group_name_H-M   'P 1'
#
loop_
_entity.id
_entity.type
_entity.pdbx_description
1 polymer ?
#
loop_
_entity_poly.entity_id
_entity_poly.type
_entity_poly.pdbx_seq_one_letter_code
_entity_poly.pdbx_strand_id
1 'polypeptide(L)'
;PIYRTNGALPITDHLEAKTERYYSEFRIRAKTGVWVWYANYGKILDREGAEPGHRFCGVSFNLDIKKRQEQELQALNAKLREQNALLERMNAELHTLATSDSLTGIHNRRHLLKAGEDEFLRARRLKHELALLLIDIVWFKRVNDTLGHVAGDQVICAVAACCARSTRAHIDTVGRIGGEEFAIVLPEVGLDEALDLADRLRREVAQSRLPYRPITRLMSRSAPASRRYRRHANRFMT
;
A
#
# COMPACT_ATOMS: atom_id res chain seq x y z
N PRO A 1 16.23 20.09 -42.79
CA PRO A 1 14.76 20.32 -42.69
C PRO A 1 14.08 19.07 -42.09
N ILE A 2 13.82 19.08 -40.78
CA ILE A 2 13.14 17.98 -40.11
C ILE A 2 11.67 18.40 -39.96
N TYR A 3 10.84 18.03 -40.93
CA TYR A 3 9.39 18.16 -40.82
C TYR A 3 8.88 17.04 -39.91
N ARG A 4 8.13 17.38 -38.87
CA ARG A 4 7.38 16.40 -38.07
C ARG A 4 5.89 16.75 -38.15
N THR A 5 5.15 16.03 -38.98
CA THR A 5 3.69 16.05 -38.98
C THR A 5 3.18 15.09 -37.91
N ASN A 6 3.28 15.48 -36.63
CA ASN A 6 2.68 14.69 -35.55
C ASN A 6 1.15 14.92 -35.57
N GLY A 7 0.43 14.10 -36.34
CA GLY A 7 -1.00 13.82 -36.14
C GLY A 7 -2.01 14.95 -36.45
N ALA A 8 -1.61 16.03 -37.11
CA ALA A 8 -2.52 17.12 -37.48
C ALA A 8 -2.46 17.39 -38.99
N LEU A 9 -3.65 17.38 -39.63
CA LEU A 9 -3.98 17.68 -41.04
C LEU A 9 -2.75 17.90 -41.94
N PRO A 10 -1.97 16.85 -42.26
CA PRO A 10 -0.72 17.02 -42.98
C PRO A 10 -0.97 17.61 -44.36
N ILE A 11 0.04 18.30 -44.88
CA ILE A 11 -0.05 18.97 -46.19
C ILE A 11 -0.40 17.97 -47.33
N THR A 12 -0.02 16.71 -47.18
CA THR A 12 -0.35 15.60 -48.07
C THR A 12 -1.85 15.33 -48.11
N ASP A 13 -2.51 15.26 -46.95
CA ASP A 13 -3.96 15.04 -46.87
C ASP A 13 -4.73 16.22 -47.48
N HIS A 14 -4.17 17.43 -47.37
CA HIS A 14 -4.74 18.61 -48.00
C HIS A 14 -4.59 18.61 -49.52
N LEU A 15 -3.44 18.16 -50.04
CA LEU A 15 -3.18 17.99 -51.48
C LEU A 15 -4.07 16.91 -52.10
N GLU A 16 -4.33 15.82 -51.36
CA GLU A 16 -5.25 14.75 -51.74
C GLU A 16 -6.74 15.10 -51.50
N ALA A 17 -7.03 16.36 -51.17
CA ALA A 17 -8.38 16.88 -50.88
C ALA A 17 -9.13 16.18 -49.74
N LYS A 18 -8.43 15.43 -48.87
CA LYS A 18 -9.00 14.80 -47.67
C LYS A 18 -9.32 15.82 -46.57
N THR A 19 -8.60 16.95 -46.55
CA THR A 19 -8.77 18.00 -45.55
C THR A 19 -8.95 19.37 -46.20
N GLU A 20 -9.82 20.20 -45.64
CA GLU A 20 -10.04 21.54 -46.17
C GLU A 20 -8.80 22.42 -45.99
N ARG A 21 -7.98 22.22 -44.96
CA ARG A 21 -6.79 23.04 -44.68
C ARG A 21 -5.67 22.15 -44.18
N TYR A 22 -4.43 22.60 -44.37
CA TYR A 22 -3.27 21.92 -43.81
C TYR A 22 -2.81 22.56 -42.50
N TYR A 23 -2.11 21.76 -41.70
CA TYR A 23 -1.34 22.17 -40.54
C TYR A 23 0.06 21.57 -40.64
N SER A 24 1.09 22.39 -40.43
CA SER A 24 2.47 21.92 -40.45
C SER A 24 3.30 22.59 -39.37
N GLU A 25 3.94 21.79 -38.52
CA GLU A 25 4.97 22.26 -37.59
C GLU A 25 6.36 22.03 -38.19
N PHE A 26 7.21 23.05 -38.15
CA PHE A 26 8.56 22.98 -38.66
C PHE A 26 9.47 23.95 -37.92
N ARG A 27 10.78 23.77 -38.07
CA ARG A 27 11.78 24.68 -37.51
C ARG A 27 12.39 25.52 -38.61
N ILE A 28 12.50 26.82 -38.35
CA ILE A 28 13.21 27.77 -39.21
C ILE A 28 14.46 28.22 -38.47
N ARG A 29 15.59 28.30 -39.18
CA ARG A 29 16.81 28.89 -38.63
C ARG A 29 16.78 30.39 -38.85
N ALA A 30 16.77 31.17 -37.77
CA ALA A 30 16.86 32.62 -37.83
C ALA A 30 18.24 33.06 -38.35
N LYS A 31 18.35 34.31 -38.83
CA LYS A 31 19.63 34.90 -39.26
C LYS A 31 20.69 34.90 -38.15
N THR A 32 20.25 34.91 -36.90
CA THR A 32 21.10 34.77 -35.70
C THR A 32 21.64 33.36 -35.47
N GLY A 33 21.23 32.39 -36.29
CA GLY A 33 21.65 30.99 -36.20
C GLY A 33 20.78 30.11 -35.29
N VAL A 34 19.89 30.70 -34.48
CA VAL A 34 18.96 30.01 -33.57
C VAL A 34 17.82 29.37 -34.35
N TRP A 35 17.41 28.16 -33.96
CA TRP A 35 16.23 27.51 -34.53
C TRP A 35 14.98 27.85 -33.74
N VAL A 36 13.92 28.21 -34.45
CA VAL A 36 12.62 28.60 -33.89
C VAL A 36 11.54 27.70 -34.46
N TRP A 37 10.67 27.19 -33.60
CA TRP A 37 9.49 26.44 -34.01
C TRP A 37 8.41 27.36 -34.57
N TYR A 38 7.86 26.97 -35.72
CA TYR A 38 6.69 27.59 -36.31
C TYR A 38 5.63 26.54 -36.59
N ALA A 39 4.37 26.95 -36.49
CA ALA A 39 3.25 26.28 -37.11
C ALA A 39 2.71 27.14 -38.24
N ASN A 40 2.41 26.52 -39.38
CA ASN A 40 1.62 27.14 -40.43
C ASN A 40 0.27 26.43 -40.54
N TYR A 41 -0.77 27.23 -40.72
CA TYR A 41 -2.12 26.76 -41.02
C TYR A 41 -2.64 27.49 -42.26
N GLY A 42 -3.05 26.74 -43.28
CA GLY A 42 -3.35 27.34 -44.57
C GLY A 42 -4.04 26.42 -45.58
N LYS A 43 -4.21 26.94 -46.79
CA LYS A 43 -4.76 26.25 -47.96
C LYS A 43 -3.77 26.37 -49.12
N ILE A 44 -3.63 25.31 -49.90
CA ILE A 44 -2.95 25.33 -51.20
C ILE A 44 -3.98 25.76 -52.25
N LEU A 45 -3.59 26.75 -53.04
CA LEU A 45 -4.45 27.46 -54.00
C LEU A 45 -4.36 26.85 -55.40
N ASP A 46 -3.22 26.27 -55.77
CA ASP A 46 -2.96 25.67 -57.07
C ASP A 46 -2.84 24.14 -56.97
N ARG A 47 -3.99 23.48 -57.10
CA ARG A 47 -4.13 22.03 -56.97
C ARG A 47 -4.04 21.28 -58.30
N GLU A 48 -4.05 21.99 -59.42
CA GLU A 48 -4.12 21.43 -60.77
C GLU A 48 -2.90 21.86 -61.59
N GLY A 49 -2.27 20.91 -62.28
CA GLY A 49 -1.05 21.13 -63.09
C GLY A 49 -0.02 20.02 -62.94
N ALA A 50 1.07 20.07 -63.73
CA ALA A 50 2.17 19.10 -63.67
C ALA A 50 2.95 19.14 -62.34
N GLU A 51 2.93 20.28 -61.64
CA GLU A 51 3.53 20.47 -60.31
C GLU A 51 2.62 21.35 -59.41
N PRO A 52 1.59 20.76 -58.77
CA PRO A 52 0.71 21.47 -57.85
C PRO A 52 1.42 21.83 -56.54
N GLY A 53 0.97 22.89 -55.84
CA GLY A 53 1.49 23.27 -54.52
C GLY A 53 2.44 24.47 -54.46
N HIS A 54 2.57 25.26 -55.53
CA HIS A 54 3.44 26.43 -55.57
C HIS A 54 2.83 27.68 -54.93
N ARG A 55 1.51 27.73 -54.79
CA ARG A 55 0.77 28.85 -54.21
C ARG A 55 -0.01 28.38 -53.01
N PHE A 56 0.27 28.98 -51.86
CA PHE A 56 -0.51 28.76 -50.66
C PHE A 56 -0.86 30.08 -49.98
N CYS A 57 -1.93 30.06 -49.20
CA CYS A 57 -2.30 31.14 -48.29
C CYS A 57 -2.45 30.55 -46.89
N GLY A 58 -1.85 31.19 -45.88
CA GLY A 58 -1.91 30.69 -44.51
C GLY A 58 -1.35 31.67 -43.51
N VAL A 59 -1.63 31.39 -42.24
CA VAL A 59 -1.11 32.13 -41.09
C VAL A 59 0.02 31.32 -40.45
N SER A 60 1.08 32.02 -40.01
CA SER A 60 2.22 31.40 -39.34
C SER A 60 2.32 31.90 -37.90
N PHE A 61 2.48 30.98 -36.96
CA PHE A 61 2.62 31.28 -35.53
C PHE A 61 3.96 30.75 -35.02
N ASN A 62 4.64 31.53 -34.18
CA ASN A 62 5.81 31.06 -33.44
C ASN A 62 5.36 30.16 -32.28
N LEU A 63 5.93 28.97 -32.17
CA LEU A 63 5.59 27.97 -31.16
C LEU A 63 6.65 27.78 -30.06
N ASP A 64 7.78 28.51 -30.08
CA ASP A 64 8.89 28.27 -29.15
C ASP A 64 8.46 28.38 -27.68
N ILE A 65 7.66 29.38 -27.34
CA ILE A 65 7.15 29.57 -25.96
C ILE A 65 6.29 28.38 -25.56
N LYS A 66 5.33 28.00 -26.42
CA LYS A 66 4.43 26.88 -26.17
C LYS A 66 5.19 25.56 -26.02
N LYS A 67 6.13 25.26 -26.93
CA LYS A 67 6.93 24.03 -26.88
C LYS A 67 7.81 23.97 -25.63
N ARG A 68 8.40 25.09 -25.21
CA ARG A 68 9.18 25.16 -23.96
C ARG A 68 8.30 24.94 -22.73
N GLN A 69 7.13 25.57 -22.69
CA GLN A 69 6.16 25.37 -21.59
C GLN A 69 5.67 23.93 -21.52
N GLU A 70 5.35 23.29 -22.65
CA GLU A 70 4.96 21.89 -22.70
C GLU A 70 6.08 20.97 -22.18
N GLN A 71 7.32 21.22 -22.59
CA GLN A 71 8.48 20.47 -22.11
C GLN A 71 8.75 20.68 -20.62
N GLU A 72 8.67 21.92 -20.15
CA GLU A 72 8.84 22.25 -18.73
C GLU A 72 7.74 21.60 -17.88
N LEU A 73 6.50 21.67 -18.34
CA LEU A 73 5.37 21.03 -17.66
C LEU A 73 5.52 19.50 -17.65
N GLN A 74 6.01 18.89 -18.73
CA GLN A 74 6.30 17.46 -18.76
C GLN A 74 7.40 17.08 -17.78
N ALA A 75 8.49 17.85 -17.73
CA ALA A 75 9.59 17.63 -16.80
C ALA A 75 9.14 17.80 -15.33
N LEU A 76 8.35 18.84 -15.04
CA LEU A 76 7.82 19.07 -13.71
C LEU A 76 6.85 17.97 -13.27
N ASN A 77 5.97 17.52 -14.17
CA ASN A 77 5.07 16.38 -13.89
C ASN A 77 5.84 15.08 -13.64
N ALA A 78 6.91 14.81 -14.39
CA ALA A 78 7.76 13.66 -14.15
C ALA A 78 8.40 13.72 -12.76
N LYS A 79 8.94 14.88 -12.39
CA LYS A 79 9.52 15.11 -11.05
C LYS A 79 8.49 14.99 -9.93
N LEU A 80 7.28 15.52 -10.12
CA LEU A 80 6.20 15.41 -9.14
C LEU A 80 5.79 13.95 -8.92
N ARG A 81 5.72 13.14 -9.98
CA ARG A 81 5.44 11.71 -9.87
C ARG A 81 6.51 10.96 -9.09
N GLU A 82 7.78 11.27 -9.33
CA GLU A 82 8.90 10.70 -8.59
C GLU A 82 8.82 11.05 -7.10
N GLN A 83 8.55 12.32 -6.78
CA GLN A 83 8.38 12.78 -5.40
C GLN A 83 7.19 12.12 -4.70
N ASN A 84 6.04 12.02 -5.38
CA ASN A 84 4.87 11.33 -4.83
C ASN A 84 5.15 9.85 -4.55
N ALA A 85 5.81 9.15 -5.48
CA ALA A 85 6.18 7.75 -5.27
C ALA A 85 7.14 7.58 -4.09
N LEU A 86 8.08 8.52 -3.89
CA LEU A 86 8.95 8.51 -2.72
C LEU A 86 8.17 8.73 -1.42
N LEU A 87 7.28 9.73 -1.39
CA LEU A 87 6.43 10.02 -0.23
C LEU A 87 5.54 8.84 0.14
N GLU A 88 4.93 8.18 -0.84
CA GLU A 88 4.12 6.98 -0.62
C GLU A 88 4.93 5.84 0.00
N ARG A 89 6.15 5.59 -0.49
CA ARG A 89 7.05 4.58 0.08
C ARG A 89 7.43 4.91 1.51
N MET A 90 7.84 6.15 1.78
CA MET A 90 8.20 6.58 3.14
C MET A 90 7.01 6.49 4.09
N ASN A 91 5.82 6.88 3.65
CA ASN A 91 4.60 6.74 4.45
C ASN A 91 4.26 5.27 4.74
N ALA A 92 4.41 4.37 3.78
CA ALA A 92 4.19 2.94 3.97
C ALA A 92 5.19 2.34 4.99
N GLU A 93 6.46 2.75 4.91
CA GLU A 93 7.50 2.34 5.85
C GLU A 93 7.23 2.88 7.26
N LEU A 94 6.92 4.17 7.39
CA LEU A 94 6.52 4.78 8.66
C LEU A 94 5.30 4.09 9.26
N HIS A 95 4.30 3.78 8.44
CA HIS A 95 3.11 3.05 8.89
C HIS A 95 3.47 1.65 9.40
N THR A 96 4.33 0.93 8.68
CA THR A 96 4.81 -0.40 9.09
C THR A 96 5.56 -0.32 10.42
N LEU A 97 6.51 0.61 10.57
CA LEU A 97 7.25 0.81 11.82
C LEU A 97 6.34 1.22 12.99
N ALA A 98 5.31 2.01 12.72
CA ALA A 98 4.37 2.46 13.72
C ALA A 98 3.41 1.35 14.17
N THR A 99 3.12 0.36 13.32
CA THR A 99 2.04 -0.61 13.54
C THR A 99 2.48 -2.06 13.71
N SER A 100 3.65 -2.45 13.21
CA SER A 100 4.16 -3.81 13.23
C SER A 100 5.33 -3.98 14.19
N ASP A 101 5.48 -5.19 14.73
CA ASP A 101 6.63 -5.65 15.48
C ASP A 101 7.74 -6.06 14.51
N SER A 102 8.96 -5.57 14.72
CA SER A 102 10.07 -5.73 13.77
C SER A 102 10.57 -7.17 13.65
N LEU A 103 10.39 -8.01 14.68
CA LEU A 103 10.82 -9.40 14.66
C LEU A 103 9.79 -10.30 13.97
N THR A 104 8.52 -10.09 14.30
CA THR A 104 7.45 -11.04 13.96
C THR A 104 6.54 -10.61 12.81
N GLY A 105 6.53 -9.31 12.46
CA GLY A 105 5.68 -8.73 11.41
C GLY A 105 4.20 -8.56 11.79
N ILE A 106 3.71 -9.21 12.86
CA ILE A 106 2.37 -8.96 13.42
C ILE A 106 2.33 -7.59 14.09
N HIS A 107 1.16 -7.17 14.62
CA HIS A 107 1.05 -5.85 15.21
C HIS A 107 1.94 -5.68 16.44
N ASN A 108 2.53 -4.50 16.59
CA ASN A 108 3.25 -4.16 17.82
C ASN A 108 2.26 -3.83 18.95
N ARG A 109 2.80 -3.73 20.17
CA ARG A 109 2.04 -3.38 21.38
C ARG A 109 1.21 -2.11 21.22
N ARG A 110 1.76 -1.05 20.60
CA ARG A 110 1.08 0.24 20.45
C ARG A 110 -0.18 0.10 19.61
N HIS A 111 -0.08 -0.57 18.47
CA HIS A 111 -1.21 -0.79 17.58
C HIS A 111 -2.24 -1.73 18.22
N LEU A 112 -1.79 -2.83 18.82
CA LEU A 112 -2.65 -3.79 19.52
C LEU A 112 -3.51 -3.12 20.60
N LEU A 113 -2.90 -2.28 21.44
CA LEU A 113 -3.63 -1.58 22.52
C LEU A 113 -4.66 -0.60 21.96
N LYS A 114 -4.29 0.16 20.91
CA LYS A 114 -5.21 1.10 20.26
C LYS A 114 -6.41 0.37 19.65
N ALA A 115 -6.15 -0.68 18.86
CA ALA A 115 -7.20 -1.49 18.25
C ALA A 115 -8.10 -2.16 19.31
N GLY A 116 -7.52 -2.65 20.40
CA GLY A 116 -8.27 -3.21 21.53
C GLY A 116 -9.14 -2.18 22.24
N GLU A 117 -8.67 -0.95 22.41
CA GLU A 117 -9.45 0.15 22.98
C GLU A 117 -10.61 0.54 22.07
N ASP A 118 -10.35 0.72 20.77
CA ASP A 118 -11.35 1.06 19.76
C ASP A 118 -12.46 -0.01 19.71
N GLU A 119 -12.09 -1.29 19.70
CA GLU A 119 -13.05 -2.39 19.66
C GLU A 119 -13.79 -2.55 21.00
N PHE A 120 -13.13 -2.32 22.13
CA PHE A 120 -13.80 -2.31 23.44
C PHE A 120 -14.89 -1.23 23.50
N LEU A 121 -14.61 -0.03 23.02
CA LEU A 121 -15.59 1.06 22.96
C LEU A 121 -16.75 0.71 22.02
N ARG A 122 -16.45 0.10 20.86
CA ARG A 122 -17.44 -0.36 19.88
C ARG A 122 -18.35 -1.46 20.44
N ALA A 123 -17.78 -2.53 20.96
CA ALA A 123 -18.50 -3.65 21.56
C ALA A 123 -19.38 -3.19 22.72
N ARG A 124 -18.88 -2.28 23.57
CA ARG A 124 -19.68 -1.69 24.66
C ARG A 124 -20.89 -0.91 24.15
N ARG A 125 -20.73 -0.12 23.08
CA ARG A 125 -21.81 0.68 22.49
C ARG A 125 -22.86 -0.20 21.82
N LEU A 126 -22.43 -1.22 21.09
CA LEU A 126 -23.29 -2.11 20.31
C LEU A 126 -23.80 -3.32 21.11
N LYS A 127 -23.31 -3.52 22.34
CA LYS A 127 -23.55 -4.72 23.17
C LYS A 127 -23.16 -6.01 22.45
N HIS A 128 -22.08 -5.96 21.67
CA HIS A 128 -21.50 -7.13 21.03
C HIS A 128 -20.52 -7.82 21.98
N GLU A 129 -20.28 -9.11 21.72
CA GLU A 129 -19.26 -9.86 22.44
C GLU A 129 -17.84 -9.40 22.06
N LEU A 130 -16.92 -9.55 22.99
CA LEU A 130 -15.51 -9.24 22.80
C LEU A 130 -14.68 -10.13 23.72
N ALA A 131 -13.71 -10.83 23.13
CA ALA A 131 -12.74 -11.64 23.86
C ALA A 131 -11.31 -11.13 23.64
N LEU A 132 -10.46 -11.31 24.65
CA LEU A 132 -9.03 -11.02 24.58
C LEU A 132 -8.23 -12.25 25.04
N LEU A 133 -7.44 -12.81 24.15
CA LEU A 133 -6.47 -13.86 24.48
C LEU A 133 -5.12 -13.22 24.81
N LEU A 134 -4.52 -13.61 25.92
CA LEU A 134 -3.12 -13.34 26.26
C LEU A 134 -2.35 -14.64 26.10
N ILE A 135 -1.19 -14.59 25.46
CA ILE A 135 -0.39 -15.78 25.15
C ILE A 135 1.03 -15.50 25.62
N ASP A 136 1.64 -16.48 26.30
CA ASP A 136 2.99 -16.42 26.81
C ASP A 136 3.75 -17.70 26.42
N ILE A 137 5.04 -17.60 26.08
CA ILE A 137 5.84 -18.79 25.75
C ILE A 137 6.51 -19.32 27.00
N VAL A 138 6.03 -20.46 27.51
CA VAL A 138 6.55 -21.02 28.75
C VAL A 138 8.03 -21.38 28.57
N TRP A 139 8.84 -21.07 29.58
CA TRP A 139 10.27 -21.38 29.62
C TRP A 139 11.09 -20.82 28.45
N PHE A 140 10.62 -19.74 27.82
CA PHE A 140 11.35 -19.06 26.75
C PHE A 140 12.80 -18.73 27.15
N LYS A 141 13.02 -18.30 28.39
CA LYS A 141 14.35 -18.10 28.96
C LYS A 141 15.27 -19.33 28.81
N ARG A 142 14.76 -20.54 29.08
CA ARG A 142 15.54 -21.78 28.94
C ARG A 142 15.95 -22.05 27.49
N VAL A 143 15.09 -21.70 26.53
CA VAL A 143 15.44 -21.78 25.09
C VAL A 143 16.60 -20.86 24.79
N ASN A 144 16.51 -19.59 25.19
CA ASN A 144 17.59 -18.62 24.99
C ASN A 144 18.90 -19.07 25.66
N ASP A 145 18.81 -19.54 26.90
CA ASP A 145 19.99 -19.96 27.68
C ASP A 145 20.65 -21.22 27.09
N THR A 146 19.88 -22.13 26.47
CA THR A 146 20.40 -23.42 25.95
C THR A 146 20.80 -23.34 24.47
N LEU A 147 20.04 -22.60 23.66
CA LEU A 147 20.13 -22.60 22.20
C LEU A 147 20.49 -21.23 21.61
N GLY A 148 20.61 -20.20 22.47
CA GLY A 148 20.91 -18.84 22.08
C GLY A 148 19.70 -18.03 21.61
N HIS A 149 19.87 -16.70 21.56
CA HIS A 149 18.79 -15.77 21.22
C HIS A 149 18.22 -15.96 19.82
N VAL A 150 19.04 -16.38 18.83
CA VAL A 150 18.56 -16.64 17.47
C VAL A 150 17.51 -17.76 17.45
N ALA A 151 17.67 -18.79 18.29
CA ALA A 151 16.69 -19.85 18.42
C ALA A 151 15.41 -19.37 19.13
N GLY A 152 15.54 -18.48 20.13
CA GLY A 152 14.40 -17.82 20.75
C GLY A 152 13.61 -16.97 19.75
N ASP A 153 14.29 -16.19 18.93
CA ASP A 153 13.68 -15.37 17.88
C ASP A 153 12.88 -16.23 16.89
N GLN A 154 13.42 -17.39 16.49
CA GLN A 154 12.69 -18.34 15.64
C GLN A 154 11.41 -18.87 16.31
N VAL A 155 11.47 -19.17 17.62
CA VAL A 155 10.30 -19.59 18.40
C VAL A 155 9.25 -18.48 18.45
N ILE A 156 9.64 -17.24 18.71
CA ILE A 156 8.76 -16.07 18.69
C ILE A 156 8.09 -15.90 17.33
N CYS A 157 8.85 -15.96 16.24
CA CYS A 157 8.33 -15.85 14.88
C CYS A 157 7.33 -16.97 14.54
N ALA A 158 7.63 -18.20 14.95
CA ALA A 158 6.76 -19.33 14.68
C ALA A 158 5.43 -19.25 15.45
N VAL A 159 5.46 -18.81 16.71
CA VAL A 159 4.24 -18.57 17.51
C VAL A 159 3.42 -17.42 16.92
N ALA A 160 4.06 -16.31 16.53
CA ALA A 160 3.39 -15.19 15.87
C ALA A 160 2.69 -15.62 14.58
N ALA A 161 3.39 -16.37 13.73
CA ALA A 161 2.84 -16.89 12.48
C ALA A 161 1.70 -17.89 12.73
N CYS A 162 1.79 -18.71 13.79
CA CYS A 162 0.70 -19.58 14.21
C CYS A 162 -0.53 -18.78 14.59
N CYS A 163 -0.38 -17.74 15.41
CA CYS A 163 -1.46 -16.85 15.81
C CYS A 163 -2.14 -16.20 14.61
N ALA A 164 -1.34 -15.57 13.73
CA ALA A 164 -1.86 -14.88 12.55
C ALA A 164 -2.64 -15.80 11.59
N ARG A 165 -2.14 -17.02 11.33
CA ARG A 165 -2.84 -18.00 10.47
C ARG A 165 -4.10 -18.58 11.12
N SER A 166 -4.12 -18.64 12.45
CA SER A 166 -5.22 -19.20 13.21
C SER A 166 -6.39 -18.24 13.40
N THR A 167 -6.22 -16.96 13.10
CA THR A 167 -7.24 -15.92 13.32
C THR A 167 -7.90 -15.45 12.03
N ARG A 168 -9.07 -14.81 12.14
CA ARG A 168 -9.81 -14.24 11.01
C ARG A 168 -9.11 -12.99 10.49
N ALA A 169 -8.62 -13.05 9.26
CA ALA A 169 -7.97 -11.92 8.60
C ALA A 169 -8.89 -10.68 8.59
N HIS A 170 -8.31 -9.51 8.84
CA HIS A 170 -9.00 -8.20 8.86
C HIS A 170 -10.07 -7.99 9.94
N ILE A 171 -10.33 -8.99 10.80
CA ILE A 171 -11.28 -8.88 11.91
C ILE A 171 -10.56 -8.99 13.24
N ASP A 172 -9.80 -10.08 13.43
CA ASP A 172 -9.05 -10.31 14.65
C ASP A 172 -7.73 -9.54 14.62
N THR A 173 -7.34 -8.97 15.76
CA THR A 173 -6.07 -8.24 15.87
C THR A 173 -5.09 -9.03 16.70
N VAL A 174 -4.04 -9.55 16.05
CA VAL A 174 -2.93 -10.27 16.69
C VAL A 174 -1.76 -9.30 16.88
N GLY A 175 -1.22 -9.22 18.08
CA GLY A 175 -0.05 -8.38 18.34
C GLY A 175 0.88 -8.91 19.43
N ARG A 176 2.14 -8.49 19.37
CA ARG A 176 3.16 -8.79 20.38
C ARG A 176 3.20 -7.68 21.41
N ILE A 177 3.03 -8.03 22.69
CA ILE A 177 3.13 -7.08 23.81
C ILE A 177 4.60 -6.74 24.08
N GLY A 178 5.48 -7.73 24.02
CA GLY A 178 6.92 -7.58 24.22
C GLY A 178 7.53 -8.89 24.73
N GLY A 179 8.83 -9.09 24.53
CA GLY A 179 9.49 -10.34 24.92
C GLY A 179 8.81 -11.55 24.27
N GLU A 180 8.40 -12.53 25.07
CA GLU A 180 7.64 -13.71 24.64
C GLU A 180 6.11 -13.58 24.74
N GLU A 181 5.58 -12.39 25.05
CA GLU A 181 4.14 -12.18 25.28
C GLU A 181 3.40 -11.65 24.04
N PHE A 182 2.22 -12.22 23.77
CA PHE A 182 1.32 -11.86 22.68
C PHE A 182 -0.11 -11.65 23.19
N ALA A 183 -0.92 -10.95 22.39
CA ALA A 183 -2.36 -10.92 22.57
C ALA A 183 -3.13 -11.01 21.26
N ILE A 184 -4.39 -11.43 21.37
CA ILE A 184 -5.34 -11.45 20.27
C ILE A 184 -6.65 -10.82 20.73
N VAL A 185 -7.05 -9.74 20.05
CA VAL A 185 -8.38 -9.12 20.21
C VAL A 185 -9.34 -9.80 19.24
N LEU A 186 -10.47 -10.28 19.76
CA LEU A 186 -11.47 -11.06 19.03
C LEU A 186 -12.84 -10.36 19.10
N PRO A 187 -13.15 -9.47 18.13
CA PRO A 187 -14.46 -8.84 18.04
C PRO A 187 -15.56 -9.87 17.79
N GLU A 188 -16.72 -9.70 18.42
CA GLU A 188 -17.91 -10.51 18.17
C GLU A 188 -17.68 -12.00 18.40
N VAL A 189 -16.84 -12.34 19.40
CA VAL A 189 -16.51 -13.71 19.78
C VAL A 189 -16.81 -13.90 21.26
N GLY A 190 -17.60 -14.93 21.55
CA GLY A 190 -17.96 -15.36 22.90
C GLY A 190 -16.85 -16.10 23.62
N LEU A 191 -17.08 -16.42 24.89
CA LEU A 191 -16.08 -17.09 25.72
C LEU A 191 -15.71 -18.49 25.18
N ASP A 192 -16.69 -19.29 24.79
CA ASP A 192 -16.48 -20.68 24.38
C ASP A 192 -15.69 -20.76 23.07
N GLU A 193 -16.05 -19.95 22.06
CA GLU A 193 -15.32 -19.86 20.80
C GLU A 193 -13.87 -19.36 21.01
N ALA A 194 -13.67 -18.41 21.93
CA ALA A 194 -12.33 -17.94 22.27
C ALA A 194 -11.49 -19.03 22.97
N LEU A 195 -12.11 -19.89 23.78
CA LEU A 195 -11.44 -21.05 24.38
C LEU A 195 -11.09 -22.10 23.32
N ASP A 196 -11.96 -22.35 22.36
CA ASP A 196 -11.69 -23.27 21.25
C ASP A 196 -10.50 -22.78 20.40
N LEU A 197 -10.44 -21.47 20.12
CA LEU A 197 -9.28 -20.86 19.46
C LEU A 197 -8.01 -21.01 20.30
N ALA A 198 -8.07 -20.75 21.61
CA ALA A 198 -6.93 -20.92 22.51
C ALA A 198 -6.38 -22.35 22.49
N ASP A 199 -7.28 -23.34 22.56
CA ASP A 199 -6.91 -24.75 22.54
C ASP A 199 -6.34 -25.19 21.19
N ARG A 200 -6.89 -24.67 20.09
CA ARG A 200 -6.36 -24.91 18.75
C ARG A 200 -4.95 -24.34 18.59
N LEU A 201 -4.73 -23.08 18.99
CA LEU A 201 -3.41 -22.45 18.98
C LEU A 201 -2.40 -23.28 19.78
N ARG A 202 -2.77 -23.71 20.98
CA ARG A 202 -1.93 -24.56 21.83
C ARG A 202 -1.56 -25.88 21.13
N ARG A 203 -2.52 -26.53 20.47
CA ARG A 203 -2.27 -27.79 19.72
C ARG A 203 -1.39 -27.57 18.50
N GLU A 204 -1.65 -26.53 17.70
CA GLU A 204 -0.85 -26.20 16.51
C GLU A 204 0.60 -25.91 16.88
N VAL A 205 0.82 -25.12 17.94
CA VAL A 205 2.19 -24.86 18.41
C VAL A 205 2.81 -26.12 19.03
N ALA A 206 2.07 -26.95 19.75
CA ALA A 206 2.61 -28.20 20.27
C ALA A 206 2.99 -29.23 19.18
N GLN A 207 2.35 -29.16 18.01
CA GLN A 207 2.67 -29.97 16.83
C GLN A 207 3.79 -29.39 15.98
N SER A 208 4.05 -28.09 16.11
CA SER A 208 5.20 -27.47 15.47
C SER A 208 6.49 -28.06 16.05
N ARG A 209 7.53 -28.22 15.21
CA ARG A 209 8.85 -28.72 15.64
C ARG A 209 9.64 -27.65 16.41
N LEU A 210 8.96 -26.93 17.29
CA LEU A 210 9.57 -25.94 18.15
C LEU A 210 10.05 -26.59 19.45
N PRO A 211 11.15 -26.11 20.04
CA PRO A 211 11.68 -26.63 21.29
C PRO A 211 10.78 -26.37 22.51
N TYR A 212 9.66 -25.62 22.38
CA TYR A 212 8.79 -25.25 23.51
C TYR A 212 7.30 -25.05 23.16
N ARG A 213 6.46 -25.02 24.21
CA ARG A 213 5.00 -24.82 24.16
C ARG A 213 4.58 -23.48 24.79
N PRO A 214 3.64 -22.72 24.19
CA PRO A 214 3.05 -21.52 24.78
C PRO A 214 1.87 -21.86 25.71
N ILE A 215 1.65 -21.02 26.72
CA ILE A 215 0.43 -20.98 27.53
C ILE A 215 -0.47 -19.88 26.98
N THR A 216 -1.75 -20.21 26.83
CA THR A 216 -2.80 -19.24 26.51
C THR A 216 -3.63 -18.96 27.75
N ARG A 217 -3.74 -17.69 28.12
CA ARG A 217 -4.60 -17.18 29.20
C ARG A 217 -5.70 -16.31 28.58
N LEU A 218 -6.95 -16.72 28.75
CA LEU A 218 -8.10 -15.97 28.23
C LEU A 218 -8.59 -14.95 29.27
N MET A 219 -8.78 -13.70 28.81
CA MET A 219 -9.53 -12.67 29.51
C MET A 219 -10.72 -12.25 28.62
N SER A 220 -11.92 -12.74 28.92
CA SER A 220 -13.13 -12.28 28.22
C SER A 220 -13.95 -11.32 29.10
N ARG A 221 -14.65 -10.40 28.45
CA ARG A 221 -15.67 -9.56 29.09
C ARG A 221 -16.96 -9.66 28.28
N SER A 222 -17.83 -10.59 28.66
CA SER A 222 -19.22 -10.61 28.21
C SER A 222 -19.98 -9.44 28.85
N ALA A 223 -20.51 -8.50 28.07
CA ALA A 223 -21.52 -7.57 28.54
C ALA A 223 -22.90 -8.13 28.15
N PRO A 224 -23.76 -8.41 29.15
CA PRO A 224 -24.85 -7.47 29.40
C PRO A 224 -24.89 -7.05 30.87
N ALA A 225 -25.70 -6.02 31.17
CA ALA A 225 -25.93 -5.51 32.51
C ALA A 225 -26.07 -6.65 33.54
N SER A 226 -25.34 -6.54 34.65
CA SER A 226 -25.38 -7.46 35.81
C SER A 226 -24.83 -8.88 35.59
N ARG A 227 -23.50 -9.05 35.64
CA ARG A 227 -22.81 -10.05 36.50
C ARG A 227 -21.31 -10.12 36.24
N ARG A 228 -20.57 -9.96 37.36
CA ARG A 228 -19.20 -10.39 37.71
C ARG A 228 -18.17 -10.63 36.59
N TYR A 229 -17.08 -9.86 36.69
CA TYR A 229 -15.73 -10.18 36.21
C TYR A 229 -15.35 -11.63 36.60
N ARG A 230 -15.15 -12.53 35.63
CA ARG A 230 -14.54 -13.84 35.85
C ARG A 230 -13.14 -13.85 35.25
N ARG A 231 -12.13 -13.68 36.11
CA ARG A 231 -10.76 -14.16 35.80
C ARG A 231 -10.81 -15.69 35.81
N HIS A 232 -10.94 -16.32 34.66
CA HIS A 232 -10.59 -17.74 34.53
C HIS A 232 -9.07 -17.85 34.40
N ALA A 233 -8.40 -17.76 35.55
CA ALA A 233 -7.01 -18.13 35.70
C ALA A 233 -6.99 -19.49 36.39
N ASN A 234 -7.05 -20.56 35.62
CA ASN A 234 -6.57 -21.91 35.94
C ASN A 234 -7.42 -22.95 35.21
N ARG A 235 -6.82 -23.54 34.18
CA ARG A 235 -6.67 -24.99 34.00
C ARG A 235 -6.22 -25.23 32.56
N PHE A 236 -4.92 -25.22 32.31
CA PHE A 236 -4.26 -26.02 31.27
C PHE A 236 -2.78 -26.13 31.64
N MET A 237 -2.51 -26.84 32.74
CA MET A 237 -1.18 -27.35 33.08
C MET A 237 -1.13 -28.81 32.66
N THR A 238 -0.52 -29.09 31.50
CA THR A 238 0.44 -30.20 31.21
C THR A 238 0.70 -30.28 29.71
#